data_AF-A0A2K4ZPN9-F1
#
_entry.id   AF-A0A2K4ZPN9-F1
#
_cell.length_a   1.000
_cell.length_b   1.000
_cell.length_c   1.000
_cell.angle_alpha   90.00
_cell.angle_beta   90.00
_cell.angle_gamma   90.00
#
_symmetry.space_group_name_H-M   'P 1'
#
loop_
_entity.id
_entity.type
_entity.pdbx_description
1 polymer ?
#
loop_
_entity_poly.entity_id
_entity_poly.type
_entity_poly.pdbx_seq_one_letter_code
_entity_poly.pdbx_strand_id
1 'polypeptide(L)' 'MLFEEEIKEADEKLHKKGYYVSNMVEPYDNLYEVYDKNSNVIIDYLTVMQLIQLSRMINQIP' A
#
# COMPACT_ATOMS: atom_id res chain seq x y z
N MET A 1 -14.21 2.19 -7.44
CA MET A 1 -13.30 1.16 -8.03
C MET A 1 -13.60 -0.19 -7.36
N LEU A 2 -13.26 -1.34 -7.95
CA LEU A 2 -13.31 -2.60 -7.19
C LEU A 2 -12.26 -2.51 -6.06
N PHE A 3 -12.63 -2.87 -4.83
CA PHE A 3 -11.78 -2.82 -3.62
C PHE A 3 -11.40 -1.43 -3.06
N GLU A 4 -12.14 -0.38 -3.41
CA GLU A 4 -11.82 0.99 -2.98
C GLU A 4 -11.77 1.16 -1.45
N GLU A 5 -12.72 0.57 -0.73
CA GLU A 5 -12.74 0.62 0.74
C GLU A 5 -11.56 -0.15 1.35
N GLU A 6 -11.23 -1.32 0.82
CA GLU A 6 -10.11 -2.14 1.31
C GLU A 6 -8.75 -1.52 1.02
N ILE A 7 -8.60 -0.83 -0.13
CA ILE A 7 -7.39 -0.06 -0.45
C ILE A 7 -7.24 1.10 0.53
N LYS A 8 -8.33 1.85 0.79
CA LYS A 8 -8.31 2.94 1.77
C LYS A 8 -7.96 2.44 3.18
N GLU A 9 -8.54 1.33 3.61
CA GLU A 9 -8.23 0.72 4.90
C GLU A 9 -6.76 0.29 4.97
N ALA A 10 -6.23 -0.29 3.89
CA ALA A 10 -4.82 -0.68 3.80
C ALA A 10 -3.87 0.53 3.88
N ASP A 11 -4.20 1.62 3.18
CA ASP A 11 -3.45 2.88 3.24
C ASP A 11 -3.46 3.47 4.65
N GLU A 12 -4.62 3.61 5.31
CA GLU A 12 -4.71 4.11 6.68
C GLU A 12 -3.89 3.28 7.68
N LYS A 13 -3.87 1.96 7.49
CA LYS A 13 -3.10 1.01 8.28
C LYS A 13 -1.60 1.17 8.11
N LEU A 14 -1.13 1.32 6.87
CA LEU A 14 0.27 1.54 6.54
C LEU A 14 0.74 2.93 6.99
N HIS A 15 -0.11 3.94 6.82
CA HIS A 15 0.13 5.32 7.21
C HIS A 15 0.39 5.46 8.71
N LYS A 16 -0.39 4.77 9.56
CA LYS A 16 -0.16 4.71 11.02
C LYS A 16 1.21 4.14 11.41
N LYS A 17 1.87 3.41 10.50
CA LYS A 17 3.19 2.80 10.69
C LYS A 17 4.30 3.57 9.97
N GLY A 18 3.98 4.72 9.36
CA GLY A 18 4.94 5.59 8.67
C GLY A 18 5.23 5.20 7.22
N TYR A 19 4.36 4.39 6.62
CA TYR A 19 4.42 3.99 5.22
C TYR A 19 3.26 4.59 4.45
N TYR A 20 3.48 4.90 3.19
CA TYR A 20 2.51 5.60 2.36
C TYR A 20 2.30 4.85 1.06
N VAL A 21 1.08 4.85 0.55
CA VAL A 21 0.69 4.10 -0.65
C VAL A 21 0.48 5.06 -1.83
N SER A 22 0.90 4.66 -3.02
CA SER A 22 0.52 5.33 -4.27
C SER A 22 0.21 4.30 -5.35
N ASN A 23 -0.70 4.63 -6.27
CA ASN A 23 -0.86 3.87 -7.51
C ASN A 23 0.26 4.24 -8.47
N MET A 24 0.74 3.26 -9.23
CA MET A 24 1.72 3.53 -10.27
C MET A 24 1.06 4.26 -11.46
N VAL A 25 1.90 4.75 -12.38
CA VAL A 25 1.45 5.36 -13.65
C VAL A 25 1.30 4.29 -14.73
N GLU A 26 0.61 4.62 -15.83
CA GLU A 26 0.51 3.73 -16.99
C GLU A 26 1.90 3.25 -17.46
N PRO A 27 2.06 1.97 -17.83
CA PRO A 27 1.01 0.96 -18.07
C PRO A 27 0.63 0.11 -16.84
N TYR A 28 1.00 0.53 -15.63
CA TYR A 28 0.84 -0.24 -14.37
C TYR A 28 -0.11 0.42 -13.38
N ASP A 29 -1.08 1.21 -13.85
CA ASP A 29 -2.03 1.99 -13.05
C ASP A 29 -2.96 1.13 -12.15
N ASN A 30 -2.91 -0.19 -12.31
CA ASN A 30 -3.55 -1.18 -11.46
C ASN A 30 -2.66 -1.74 -10.34
N LEU A 31 -1.39 -1.32 -10.25
CA LEU A 31 -0.43 -1.71 -9.23
C LEU A 31 -0.10 -0.54 -8.31
N TYR A 32 0.44 -0.89 -7.14
CA TYR A 32 0.73 0.04 -6.05
C TYR A 32 2.20 -0.03 -5.63
N GLU A 33 2.69 1.10 -5.14
CA GLU A 33 3.97 1.24 -4.48
C GLU A 33 3.78 1.72 -3.05
N VAL A 34 4.70 1.31 -2.17
CA VAL A 34 4.78 1.70 -0.77
C VAL A 34 6.12 2.38 -0.52
N TYR A 35 6.07 3.58 0.04
CA TYR A 35 7.25 4.38 0.35
C TYR A 35 7.33 4.73 1.83
N ASP A 36 8.55 4.94 2.32
CA ASP A 36 8.78 5.45 3.68
C ASP A 36 8.59 6.97 3.77
N LYS A 37 8.69 7.51 4.99
CA LYS A 37 8.60 8.96 5.27
C LYS A 37 9.64 9.83 4.55
N ASN A 38 10.70 9.25 3.99
CA ASN A 38 11.73 9.95 3.24
C ASN A 38 11.53 9.79 1.72
N SER A 39 10.38 9.26 1.29
CA SER A 39 10.04 8.97 -0.10
C SER A 39 10.93 7.90 -0.76
N ASN A 40 11.56 7.03 0.03
CA ASN A 40 12.22 5.86 -0.52
C ASN A 40 11.17 4.78 -0.79
N VAL A 41 11.20 4.20 -2.00
CA VAL A 41 10.38 3.04 -2.34
C VAL A 41 10.85 1.84 -1.51
N ILE A 42 9.94 1.27 -0.72
CA ILE A 42 10.19 0.09 0.10
C ILE A 42 9.74 -1.17 -0.63
N ILE A 43 8.59 -1.08 -1.33
CA ILE A 43 8.04 -2.15 -2.16
C ILE A 43 7.29 -1.51 -3.33
N ASP A 44 7.46 -2.01 -4.54
CA ASP A 44 6.74 -1.60 -5.75
C ASP A 44 6.01 -2.79 -6.40
N TYR A 45 5.23 -2.51 -7.45
CA TYR A 45 4.49 -3.50 -8.24
C TYR A 45 3.55 -4.41 -7.41
N LEU A 46 2.91 -3.86 -6.37
CA LEU A 46 1.93 -4.59 -5.56
C LEU A 46 0.58 -4.63 -6.24
N THR A 47 0.02 -5.82 -6.40
CA THR A 47 -1.42 -5.96 -6.66
C THR A 47 -2.23 -5.49 -5.44
N VAL A 48 -3.49 -5.13 -5.65
CA VAL A 48 -4.44 -4.79 -4.57
C VAL A 48 -4.46 -5.84 -3.45
N MET A 49 -4.45 -7.13 -3.81
CA MET A 49 -4.48 -8.22 -2.82
C MET A 49 -3.19 -8.26 -1.99
N GLN A 50 -2.02 -8.05 -2.59
CA GLN A 50 -0.75 -8.01 -1.87
C GLN A 50 -0.66 -6.79 -0.95
N LEU A 51 -1.17 -5.62 -1.39
CA LEU A 51 -1.26 -4.42 -0.55
C LEU A 51 -2.13 -4.67 0.70
N ILE A 52 -3.30 -5.29 0.53
CA ILE A 52 -4.19 -5.63 1.63
C ILE A 52 -3.54 -6.64 2.59
N GLN A 53 -2.84 -7.64 2.07
CA GLN A 53 -2.12 -8.61 2.90
C GLN A 53 -0.98 -7.94 3.69
N LEU A 54 -0.20 -7.08 3.05
CA LEU A 54 0.89 -6.33 3.69
C LEU A 54 0.36 -5.48 4.86
N SER A 55 -0.72 -4.72 4.65
CA SER A 55 -1.30 -3.87 5.70
C SER A 55 -1.80 -4.66 6.90
N ARG A 56 -2.24 -5.91 6.71
CA ARG A 56 -2.64 -6.81 7.79
C ARG A 56 -1.44 -7.34 8.56
N MET A 57 -0.37 -7.74 7.86
CA MET A 57 0.85 -8.27 8.50
C MET A 57 1.53 -7.24 9.41
N ILE A 58 1.67 -6.00 8.94
CA ILE A 58 2.36 -4.94 9.70
C ILE A 58 1.57 -4.52 10.96
N ASN A 59 0.24 -4.66 10.97
CA ASN A 59 -0.57 -4.35 12.15
C ASN A 59 -0.57 -5.46 13.22
N GLN A 60 -0.05 -6.65 12.92
CA GLN A 60 0.09 -7.72 13.91
C GLN A 60 1.43 -7.65 14.66
N ILE A 61 2.33 -6.77 14.22
CA ILE A 61 3.62 -6.55 14.88
C ILE A 61 3.41 -5.43 15.93
N PRO A 62 3.58 -5.73 17.23
CA PRO A 62 3.37 -4.77 18.32
C PRO A 62 4.18 -3.49 18.15
#